data_AF-A0A091V998-F1
#
_entry.id   AF-A0A091V998-F1
#
_cell.length_a   1.000
_cell.length_b   1.000
_cell.length_c   1.000
_cell.angle_alpha   90.00
_cell.angle_beta   90.00
_cell.angle_gamma   90.00
#
_symmetry.space_group_name_H-M   'P 1'
#
loop_
_entity.id
_entity.type
_entity.pdbx_description
1 polymer ?
#
loop_
_entity_poly.entity_id
_entity_poly.type
_entity_poly.pdbx_seq_one_letter_code
_entity_poly.pdbx_strand_id
1 'polypeptide(L)'
;MDEAAGDLKQALPNVCDNVQIHVEVHQKSSSAAKKEDIRMSVLKLLNRHNIVFGDYKWTEFDDGFLNSNVQSVSIVDTELKLKDRQPIDLSKSSLSLHIFHLNEEGPSSENLEEENEDIIAANHWVLPAAEFHGLWESLIYDTEVKSHLLDYVTTTLLFSDKNVDSNLISWNRVVLLHGPPGTGKTSLCKALAQKLTIRLSYRYRYGQLIEINSHSLFSKWFSESGKLVTKMFQKIQELIDDKDALVFVLIDEV
;
A
#
# COMPACT_ATOMS: atom_id res chain seq x y z
N MET A 1 -5.95 -38.66 -9.31
CA MET A 1 -6.06 -37.18 -9.28
C MET A 1 -5.09 -36.55 -8.29
N ASP A 2 -4.44 -37.31 -7.40
CA ASP A 2 -3.45 -36.79 -6.43
C ASP A 2 -1.99 -36.72 -6.92
N GLU A 3 -1.63 -37.32 -8.07
CA GLU A 3 -0.23 -37.30 -8.55
C GLU A 3 0.17 -35.98 -9.22
N ALA A 4 -0.78 -35.26 -9.85
CA ALA A 4 -0.47 -34.02 -10.57
C ALA A 4 -0.17 -32.82 -9.63
N ALA A 5 -0.60 -32.88 -8.36
CA ALA A 5 -0.31 -31.86 -7.37
C ALA A 5 1.11 -31.97 -6.78
N GLY A 6 1.75 -33.15 -6.90
CA GLY A 6 3.11 -33.39 -6.44
C GLY A 6 4.17 -32.74 -7.34
N ASP A 7 3.97 -32.79 -8.66
CA ASP A 7 4.95 -32.31 -9.64
C ASP A 7 5.05 -30.76 -9.70
N LEU A 8 3.98 -30.04 -9.36
CA LEU A 8 4.01 -28.57 -9.30
C LEU A 8 4.87 -28.03 -8.14
N LYS A 9 5.06 -28.81 -7.07
CA LYS A 9 5.97 -28.43 -5.97
C LYS A 9 7.45 -28.57 -6.35
N GLN A 10 7.77 -29.43 -7.32
CA GLN A 10 9.15 -29.60 -7.81
C GLN A 10 9.55 -28.58 -8.88
N ALA A 11 8.59 -27.92 -9.53
CA ALA A 11 8.83 -26.89 -10.53
C ALA A 11 9.09 -25.49 -9.94
N LEU A 12 8.84 -25.30 -8.65
CA LEU A 12 9.16 -24.07 -7.93
C LEU A 12 10.50 -24.26 -7.21
N PRO A 13 11.50 -23.37 -7.43
CA PRO A 13 12.77 -23.48 -6.71
C PRO A 13 12.50 -23.51 -5.21
N ASN A 14 13.16 -24.42 -4.48
CA ASN A 14 13.09 -24.54 -3.01
C ASN A 14 13.17 -23.15 -2.35
N VAL A 15 12.05 -22.58 -1.93
CA VAL A 15 11.93 -21.20 -1.40
C VAL A 15 12.40 -21.09 0.07
N CYS A 16 13.18 -22.05 0.58
CA CYS A 16 13.43 -22.13 2.03
C CYS A 16 14.65 -21.36 2.56
N ASP A 17 15.47 -20.71 1.71
CA ASP A 17 16.72 -20.08 2.19
C ASP A 17 16.87 -18.56 1.95
N ASN A 18 15.86 -17.87 1.43
CA ASN A 18 15.92 -16.41 1.27
C ASN A 18 14.60 -15.72 1.62
N VAL A 19 14.38 -15.51 2.93
CA VAL A 19 13.27 -14.68 3.39
C VAL A 19 13.50 -13.25 2.90
N GLN A 20 12.56 -12.74 2.08
CA GLN A 20 12.59 -11.35 1.67
C GLN A 20 12.08 -10.48 2.83
N ILE A 21 12.94 -9.61 3.34
CA ILE A 21 12.61 -8.67 4.41
C ILE A 21 12.34 -7.30 3.79
N HIS A 22 11.22 -6.69 4.17
CA HIS A 22 10.87 -5.37 3.70
C HIS A 22 11.32 -4.33 4.72
N VAL A 23 11.94 -3.27 4.20
CA VAL A 23 12.43 -2.16 5.02
C VAL A 23 11.81 -0.88 4.48
N GLU A 24 11.08 -0.18 5.33
CA GLU A 24 10.44 1.09 5.02
C GLU A 24 11.30 2.24 5.54
N VAL A 25 11.64 3.19 4.66
CA VAL A 25 12.49 4.34 4.97
C VAL A 25 11.67 5.60 4.76
N HIS A 26 11.31 6.25 5.86
CA HIS A 26 10.61 7.52 5.86
C HIS A 26 11.63 8.66 5.72
N GLN A 27 11.68 9.27 4.54
CA GLN A 27 12.50 10.44 4.25
C GLN A 27 11.83 11.71 4.80
N LYS A 28 12.61 12.61 5.40
CA LYS A 28 12.12 13.90 5.89
C LYS A 28 11.67 14.78 4.72
N SER A 29 10.56 15.50 4.89
CA SER A 29 10.03 16.44 3.88
C SER A 29 11.02 17.56 3.50
N SER A 30 11.91 17.94 4.41
CA SER A 30 12.97 18.93 4.16
C SER A 30 14.19 18.37 3.41
N SER A 31 14.26 17.06 3.16
CA SER A 31 15.41 16.41 2.54
C SER A 31 15.31 16.45 1.01
N ALA A 32 16.36 16.95 0.36
CA ALA A 32 16.54 16.87 -1.10
C ALA A 32 17.50 15.74 -1.51
N ALA A 33 17.84 14.83 -0.60
CA ALA A 33 18.78 13.75 -0.88
C ALA A 33 18.20 12.73 -1.88
N LYS A 34 19.06 12.19 -2.75
CA LYS A 34 18.66 11.18 -3.72
C LYS A 34 18.37 9.85 -3.04
N LYS A 35 17.43 9.08 -3.61
CA LYS A 35 17.03 7.76 -3.08
C LYS A 35 18.21 6.79 -3.04
N GLU A 36 19.14 6.87 -3.98
CA GLU A 36 20.33 6.02 -4.04
C GLU A 36 21.27 6.26 -2.86
N ASP A 37 21.49 7.53 -2.50
CA ASP A 37 22.37 7.92 -1.39
C ASP A 37 21.77 7.48 -0.04
N ILE A 38 20.46 7.69 0.13
CA ILE A 38 19.72 7.17 1.30
C ILE A 38 19.81 5.65 1.36
N ARG A 39 19.58 4.96 0.23
CA ARG A 39 19.64 3.49 0.15
C ARG A 39 21.01 2.98 0.60
N MET A 40 22.11 3.57 0.12
CA MET A 40 23.46 3.17 0.52
C MET A 40 23.70 3.37 2.02
N SER A 41 23.28 4.51 2.58
CA SER A 41 23.45 4.80 4.01
C SER A 41 22.60 3.90 4.91
N VAL A 42 21.36 3.61 4.50
CA VAL A 42 20.49 2.66 5.23
C VAL A 42 21.04 1.24 5.16
N LEU A 43 21.57 0.77 4.03
CA LEU A 43 22.21 -0.54 3.96
C LEU A 43 23.42 -0.65 4.89
N LYS A 44 24.22 0.42 5.03
CA LYS A 44 25.31 0.47 6.02
C LYS A 44 24.80 0.37 7.46
N LEU A 45 23.69 1.04 7.78
CA LEU A 45 23.03 0.94 9.09
C LEU A 45 22.57 -0.49 9.37
N LEU A 46 21.86 -1.11 8.43
CA LEU A 46 21.34 -2.48 8.58
C LEU A 46 22.47 -3.51 8.74
N ASN A 47 23.55 -3.38 7.96
CA ASN A 47 24.73 -4.24 8.08
C ASN A 47 25.45 -4.07 9.43
N ARG A 48 25.41 -2.87 10.03
CA ARG A 48 26.01 -2.63 11.36
C ARG A 48 25.21 -3.33 12.47
N HIS A 49 23.88 -3.30 12.40
CA HIS A 49 23.03 -3.97 13.39
C HIS A 49 23.06 -5.49 13.25
N ASN A 50 23.16 -6.00 12.01
CA ASN A 50 23.30 -7.41 11.61
C ASN A 50 22.13 -8.34 12.00
N ILE A 51 21.65 -8.28 13.25
CA ILE A 51 20.57 -9.12 13.77
C ILE A 51 19.46 -8.22 14.35
N VAL A 52 18.21 -8.57 14.04
CA VAL A 52 17.02 -7.93 14.62
C VAL A 52 16.03 -8.97 15.12
N PHE A 53 15.12 -8.56 16.00
CA PHE A 53 14.07 -9.41 16.55
C PHE A 53 12.72 -8.85 16.15
N GLY A 54 12.09 -9.47 15.14
CA GLY A 54 10.81 -9.03 14.60
C GLY A 54 10.86 -7.62 13.98
N ASP A 55 9.72 -6.94 14.01
CA ASP A 55 9.59 -5.56 13.52
C ASP A 55 10.35 -4.61 14.45
N TYR A 56 11.17 -3.75 13.85
CA TYR A 56 12.03 -2.82 14.58
C TYR A 56 12.11 -1.49 13.87
N LYS A 57 12.05 -0.39 14.63
CA LYS A 57 12.06 0.98 14.10
C LYS A 57 13.22 1.78 14.70
N TRP A 58 14.09 2.27 13.83
CA TRP A 58 15.09 3.28 14.14
C TRP A 58 14.52 4.67 13.88
N THR A 59 14.62 5.55 14.87
CA THR A 59 14.30 6.98 14.77
C THR A 59 15.51 7.88 15.03
N GLU A 60 16.55 7.32 15.63
CA GLU A 60 17.80 8.00 15.97
C GLU A 60 18.95 7.33 15.22
N PHE A 61 19.88 8.15 14.72
CA PHE A 61 20.97 7.70 13.87
C PHE A 61 22.29 8.37 14.29
N ASP A 62 23.33 7.57 14.48
CA ASP A 62 24.70 8.07 14.69
C ASP A 62 25.27 8.73 13.42
N ASP A 63 24.78 8.29 12.26
CA ASP A 63 25.19 8.81 10.95
C ASP A 63 24.56 10.19 10.71
N GLY A 64 25.40 11.21 10.57
CA GLY A 64 24.94 12.59 10.39
C GLY A 64 24.10 12.77 9.11
N PHE A 65 24.38 12.02 8.05
CA PHE A 65 23.59 12.09 6.81
C PHE A 65 22.21 11.48 7.01
N LEU A 66 22.09 10.32 7.66
CA LEU A 66 20.79 9.74 8.00
C LEU A 66 20.01 10.66 8.94
N ASN A 67 20.66 11.22 9.98
CA ASN A 67 20.00 12.12 10.91
C ASN A 67 19.46 13.40 10.23
N SER A 68 20.15 13.92 9.21
CA SER A 68 19.66 15.07 8.44
C SER A 68 18.53 14.74 7.44
N ASN A 69 18.47 13.51 6.91
CA ASN A 69 17.62 13.20 5.76
C ASN A 69 16.49 12.19 6.02
N VAL A 70 16.63 11.33 7.02
CA VAL A 70 15.73 10.21 7.29
C VAL A 70 15.05 10.43 8.64
N GLN A 71 13.73 10.30 8.66
CA GLN A 71 12.92 10.41 9.87
C GLN A 71 12.88 9.08 10.62
N SER A 72 12.73 7.97 9.89
CA SER A 72 12.79 6.64 10.48
C SER A 72 13.12 5.56 9.45
N VAL A 73 13.74 4.48 9.91
CA VAL A 73 13.92 3.23 9.18
C VAL A 73 13.17 2.15 9.94
N SER A 74 12.31 1.37 9.29
CA SER A 74 11.50 0.34 9.94
C SER A 74 11.62 -0.97 9.19
N ILE A 75 11.92 -2.04 9.92
CA ILE A 75 11.71 -3.42 9.46
C ILE A 75 10.26 -3.76 9.76
N VAL A 76 9.55 -4.22 8.74
CA VAL A 76 8.09 -4.39 8.77
C VAL A 76 7.68 -5.77 8.28
N ASP A 77 6.47 -6.18 8.67
CA ASP A 77 5.78 -7.38 8.21
C ASP A 77 6.49 -8.69 8.60
N THR A 78 7.39 -8.67 9.58
CA THR A 78 8.11 -9.89 10.02
C THR A 78 7.14 -10.87 10.67
N GLU A 79 6.20 -10.37 11.48
CA GLU A 79 5.16 -11.17 12.14
C GLU A 79 4.12 -11.72 11.13
N LEU A 80 4.01 -11.11 9.95
CA LEU A 80 3.15 -11.64 8.87
C LEU A 80 3.80 -12.84 8.14
N LYS A 81 5.13 -12.95 8.19
CA LYS A 81 5.90 -14.01 7.50
C LYS A 81 6.41 -15.11 8.44
N LEU A 82 6.68 -14.76 9.69
CA LEU A 82 7.26 -15.64 10.69
C LEU A 82 6.25 -15.83 11.82
N LYS A 83 5.89 -17.10 12.10
CA LYS A 83 4.95 -17.45 13.17
C LYS A 83 5.45 -17.11 14.58
N ASP A 84 6.77 -17.01 14.76
CA ASP A 84 7.41 -16.72 16.02
C ASP A 84 8.45 -15.60 15.88
N ARG A 85 8.66 -14.84 16.96
CA ARG A 85 9.74 -13.86 17.05
C ARG A 85 11.09 -14.57 17.08
N GLN A 86 11.70 -14.70 15.91
CA GLN A 86 13.01 -15.29 15.73
C GLN A 86 14.04 -14.20 15.42
N PRO A 87 15.33 -14.41 15.78
CA PRO A 87 16.39 -13.52 15.35
C PRO A 87 16.54 -13.61 13.82
N ILE A 88 16.42 -12.47 13.15
CA ILE A 88 16.59 -12.34 11.71
C ILE A 88 17.99 -11.82 11.43
N ASP A 89 18.78 -12.62 10.71
CA ASP A 89 20.09 -12.23 10.21
C ASP A 89 19.91 -11.40 8.92
N LEU A 90 20.11 -10.09 9.03
CA LEU A 90 19.96 -9.13 7.94
C LEU A 90 21.03 -9.33 6.85
N SER A 91 22.19 -9.90 7.18
CA SER A 91 23.27 -10.13 6.23
C SER A 91 22.98 -11.28 5.26
N LYS A 92 22.15 -12.23 5.69
CA LYS A 92 21.75 -13.41 4.90
C LYS A 92 20.39 -13.25 4.21
N SER A 93 19.64 -12.21 4.55
CA SER A 93 18.29 -11.99 4.05
C SER A 93 18.28 -11.11 2.80
N SER A 94 17.27 -11.28 1.93
CA SER A 94 17.07 -10.38 0.80
C SER A 94 16.34 -9.10 1.26
N LEU A 95 17.05 -7.98 1.30
CA LEU A 95 16.50 -6.70 1.79
C LEU A 95 15.85 -5.89 0.66
N SER A 96 14.55 -5.64 0.80
CA SER A 96 13.78 -4.78 -0.09
C SER A 96 13.50 -3.43 0.59
N LEU A 97 14.32 -2.43 0.28
CA LEU A 97 14.17 -1.07 0.81
C LEU A 97 13.17 -0.26 -0.01
N HIS A 98 12.21 0.35 0.68
CA HIS A 98 11.16 1.22 0.13
C HIS A 98 11.33 2.62 0.73
N ILE A 99 11.81 3.56 -0.08
CA ILE A 99 12.05 4.94 0.36
C ILE A 99 10.88 5.80 -0.09
N PHE A 100 10.21 6.42 0.87
CA PHE A 100 9.05 7.28 0.63
C PHE A 100 9.15 8.59 1.41
N HIS A 101 8.46 9.61 0.88
CA HIS A 101 8.14 10.84 1.59
C HIS A 101 6.63 10.87 1.82
N LEU A 102 6.19 11.51 2.89
CA LEU A 102 4.77 11.75 3.14
C LEU A 102 4.35 13.02 2.40
N ASN A 103 3.16 12.97 1.81
CA ASN A 103 2.46 14.16 1.38
C ASN A 103 1.71 14.75 2.58
N GLU A 104 2.01 16.01 2.90
CA GLU A 104 1.41 16.75 4.02
C GLU A 104 0.12 17.47 3.61
N GLU A 105 -0.20 17.50 2.31
CA GLU A 105 -1.47 18.01 1.84
C GLU A 105 -2.59 17.04 2.25
N GLY A 106 -3.62 17.56 2.91
CA GLY A 106 -4.82 16.81 3.27
C GLY A 106 -5.70 16.49 2.05
N PRO A 107 -6.92 15.98 2.26
CA PRO A 107 -7.81 15.64 1.16
C PRO A 107 -8.19 16.86 0.32
N SER A 108 -8.08 16.74 -0.99
CA SER A 108 -8.81 17.61 -1.93
C SER A 108 -10.24 17.11 -2.07
N SER A 109 -11.19 18.05 -2.15
CA SER A 109 -12.58 17.72 -2.47
C SER A 109 -12.76 17.66 -3.99
N GLU A 110 -13.19 16.51 -4.50
CA GLU A 110 -13.61 16.36 -5.88
C GLU A 110 -15.08 16.76 -6.02
N ASN A 111 -15.29 17.97 -6.54
CA ASN A 111 -16.62 18.48 -6.82
C ASN A 111 -17.10 18.03 -8.20
N LEU A 112 -18.39 17.71 -8.31
CA LEU A 112 -19.06 17.55 -9.59
C LEU A 112 -19.89 18.81 -9.85
N GLU A 113 -19.57 19.48 -10.96
CA GLU A 113 -20.33 20.65 -11.42
C GLU A 113 -21.69 20.20 -11.97
N GLU A 114 -22.75 20.69 -11.36
CA GLU A 114 -24.11 20.69 -11.89
C GLU A 114 -24.64 22.11 -12.06
N GLU A 115 -25.69 22.26 -12.87
CA GLU A 115 -26.18 23.55 -13.37
C GLU A 115 -26.51 24.59 -12.27
N ASN A 116 -26.73 24.16 -11.02
CA ASN A 116 -27.13 25.04 -9.93
C ASN A 116 -26.32 24.88 -8.61
N GLU A 117 -25.54 23.81 -8.40
CA GLU A 117 -24.78 23.57 -7.16
C GLU A 117 -23.54 22.69 -7.41
N ASP A 118 -22.45 22.97 -6.69
CA ASP A 118 -21.26 22.09 -6.63
C ASP A 118 -21.47 21.00 -5.58
N ILE A 119 -21.48 19.74 -6.00
CA ILE A 119 -21.64 18.59 -5.10
C ILE A 119 -20.27 17.98 -4.80
N ILE A 120 -19.88 17.94 -3.54
CA ILE A 120 -18.70 17.18 -3.09
C ILE A 120 -19.02 15.68 -3.25
N ALA A 121 -18.43 15.05 -4.26
CA ALA A 121 -18.72 13.66 -4.62
C ALA A 121 -17.71 12.69 -4.01
N ALA A 122 -16.45 13.12 -3.88
CA ALA A 122 -15.40 12.30 -3.33
C ALA A 122 -14.35 13.13 -2.60
N ASN A 123 -13.67 12.50 -1.65
CA ASN A 123 -12.42 13.00 -1.10
C ASN A 123 -11.26 12.34 -1.84
N HIS A 124 -10.19 13.10 -2.06
CA HIS A 124 -9.05 12.66 -2.86
C HIS A 124 -7.74 12.91 -2.10
N TRP A 125 -6.90 11.87 -1.98
CA TRP A 125 -5.57 11.96 -1.37
C TRP A 125 -4.50 11.49 -2.35
N VAL A 126 -3.37 12.21 -2.35
CA VAL A 126 -2.12 11.73 -2.95
C VAL A 126 -1.36 10.89 -1.93
N LEU A 127 -0.95 9.70 -2.34
CA LEU A 127 -0.24 8.73 -1.50
C LEU A 127 1.26 8.70 -1.83
N PRO A 128 2.14 8.45 -0.84
CA PRO A 128 1.82 8.18 0.57
C PRO A 128 1.40 9.44 1.35
N ALA A 129 0.24 9.40 2.02
CA ALA A 129 -0.32 10.55 2.74
C ALA A 129 0.13 10.56 4.22
N ALA A 130 0.40 11.75 4.77
CA ALA A 130 0.76 11.91 6.17
C ALA A 130 -0.35 11.46 7.13
N GLU A 131 -1.61 11.70 6.77
CA GLU A 131 -2.80 11.29 7.54
C GLU A 131 -2.89 9.78 7.78
N PHE A 132 -2.32 8.97 6.88
CA PHE A 132 -2.36 7.51 6.98
C PHE A 132 -1.07 6.91 7.55
N HIS A 133 -0.10 7.74 7.95
CA HIS A 133 1.16 7.26 8.52
C HIS A 133 0.92 6.55 9.86
N GLY A 134 1.37 5.29 9.98
CA GLY A 134 1.18 4.47 11.18
C GLY A 134 -0.20 3.82 11.30
N LEU A 135 -1.12 4.04 10.34
CA LEU A 135 -2.47 3.48 10.38
C LEU A 135 -2.47 1.95 10.19
N TRP A 136 -1.51 1.41 9.44
CA TRP A 136 -1.39 -0.03 9.21
C TRP A 136 -1.01 -0.80 10.48
N GLU A 137 -0.11 -0.22 11.27
CA GLU A 137 0.39 -0.79 12.52
C GLU A 137 -0.64 -0.65 13.65
N SER A 138 -1.46 0.41 13.65
CA SER A 138 -2.47 0.64 14.69
C SER A 138 -3.67 -0.31 14.60
N LEU A 139 -3.93 -0.87 13.42
CA LEU A 139 -5.01 -1.83 13.20
C LEU A 139 -4.57 -3.24 13.61
N ILE A 140 -5.17 -3.75 14.69
CA ILE A 140 -4.89 -5.07 15.24
C ILE A 140 -6.08 -5.99 14.92
N TYR A 141 -5.78 -7.12 14.27
CA TYR A 141 -6.75 -8.17 13.97
C TYR A 141 -6.19 -9.50 14.46
N ASP A 142 -7.03 -10.31 15.10
CA ASP A 142 -6.64 -11.65 15.59
C ASP A 142 -6.38 -12.66 14.46
N THR A 143 -6.85 -12.33 13.26
CA THR A 143 -6.71 -13.14 12.05
C THR A 143 -5.67 -12.53 11.13
N GLU A 144 -5.06 -13.37 10.29
CA GLU A 144 -4.05 -12.97 9.28
C GLU A 144 -4.63 -12.17 8.10
N VAL A 145 -5.75 -11.46 8.32
CA VAL A 145 -6.46 -10.66 7.32
C VAL A 145 -5.53 -9.63 6.67
N LYS A 146 -4.66 -8.97 7.45
CA LYS A 146 -3.69 -8.00 6.90
C LYS A 146 -2.71 -8.65 5.91
N SER A 147 -2.16 -9.82 6.26
CA SER A 147 -1.24 -10.55 5.36
C SER A 147 -1.96 -11.01 4.10
N HIS A 148 -3.07 -11.72 4.27
CA HIS A 148 -3.83 -12.25 3.14
C HIS A 148 -4.29 -11.14 2.19
N LEU A 149 -4.73 -10.01 2.73
CA LEU A 149 -5.17 -8.88 1.93
C LEU A 149 -4.00 -8.23 1.16
N LEU A 150 -2.87 -8.01 1.84
CA LEU A 150 -1.67 -7.46 1.21
C LEU A 150 -1.15 -8.39 0.11
N ASP A 151 -1.08 -9.70 0.37
CA ASP A 151 -0.60 -10.71 -0.58
C ASP A 151 -1.55 -10.85 -1.78
N TYR A 152 -2.87 -10.86 -1.53
CA TYR A 152 -3.88 -10.93 -2.59
C TYR A 152 -3.79 -9.74 -3.54
N VAL A 153 -3.75 -8.51 -3.01
CA VAL A 153 -3.69 -7.31 -3.85
C VAL A 153 -2.34 -7.18 -4.55
N THR A 154 -1.23 -7.50 -3.86
CA THR A 154 0.11 -7.53 -4.48
C THR A 154 0.16 -8.52 -5.64
N THR A 155 -0.40 -9.73 -5.47
CA THR A 155 -0.46 -10.75 -6.52
C THR A 155 -1.36 -10.31 -7.68
N THR A 156 -2.48 -9.67 -7.39
CA THR A 156 -3.40 -9.11 -8.39
C THR A 156 -2.70 -8.06 -9.26
N LEU A 157 -1.92 -7.17 -8.65
CA LEU A 157 -1.14 -6.16 -9.36
C LEU A 157 0.01 -6.79 -10.16
N LEU A 158 0.64 -7.85 -9.65
CA LEU A 158 1.65 -8.62 -10.38
C LEU A 158 1.05 -9.27 -11.64
N PHE A 159 -0.11 -9.93 -11.53
CA PHE A 159 -0.79 -10.52 -12.68
C PHE A 159 -1.18 -9.47 -13.71
N SER A 160 -1.63 -8.31 -13.25
CA SER A 160 -1.90 -7.17 -14.12
C SER A 160 -0.66 -6.69 -14.87
N ASP A 161 0.49 -6.55 -14.20
CA ASP A 161 1.74 -6.09 -14.82
C ASP A 161 2.30 -7.13 -15.82
N LYS A 162 2.01 -8.42 -15.60
CA LYS A 162 2.35 -9.51 -16.53
C LYS A 162 1.32 -9.76 -17.62
N ASN A 163 0.26 -8.95 -17.72
CA ASN A 163 -0.84 -9.11 -18.68
C ASN A 163 -1.41 -10.54 -18.69
N VAL A 164 -1.60 -11.12 -17.51
CA VAL A 164 -2.23 -12.45 -17.39
C VAL A 164 -3.66 -12.38 -17.88
N ASP A 165 -4.02 -13.26 -18.82
CA ASP A 165 -5.36 -13.34 -19.39
C ASP A 165 -6.38 -13.72 -18.32
N SER A 166 -7.30 -12.79 -18.03
CA SER A 166 -8.36 -12.96 -17.03
C SER A 166 -9.40 -14.01 -17.43
N ASN A 167 -9.48 -14.39 -18.72
CA ASN A 167 -10.35 -15.46 -19.19
C ASN A 167 -9.78 -16.85 -18.88
N LEU A 168 -8.46 -16.96 -18.73
CA LEU A 168 -7.77 -18.21 -18.39
C LEU A 168 -7.58 -18.35 -16.88
N ILE A 169 -7.15 -17.27 -16.23
CA ILE A 169 -6.95 -17.21 -14.79
C ILE A 169 -7.86 -16.11 -14.27
N SER A 170 -8.93 -16.46 -13.55
CA SER A 170 -9.84 -15.45 -13.01
C SER A 170 -9.18 -14.67 -11.88
N TRP A 171 -9.01 -13.37 -12.08
CA TRP A 171 -8.57 -12.42 -11.06
C TRP A 171 -9.29 -11.09 -11.27
N ASN A 172 -9.73 -10.47 -10.17
CA ASN A 172 -10.48 -9.22 -10.20
C ASN A 172 -9.78 -8.16 -9.35
N ARG A 173 -9.79 -6.92 -9.83
CA ARG A 173 -9.22 -5.75 -9.15
C ARG A 173 -10.17 -5.17 -8.08
N VAL A 174 -11.06 -6.00 -7.53
CA VAL A 174 -12.08 -5.61 -6.56
C VAL A 174 -11.86 -6.41 -5.29
N VAL A 175 -11.89 -5.70 -4.16
CA VAL A 175 -11.85 -6.26 -2.81
C VAL A 175 -13.10 -5.79 -2.09
N LEU A 176 -13.80 -6.71 -1.43
CA LEU A 176 -14.95 -6.40 -0.58
C LEU A 176 -14.61 -6.75 0.87
N LEU A 177 -14.66 -5.76 1.76
CA LEU A 177 -14.56 -5.96 3.20
C LEU A 177 -15.95 -5.80 3.83
N HIS A 178 -16.39 -6.81 4.57
CA HIS A 178 -17.69 -6.79 5.25
C HIS A 178 -17.53 -7.12 6.74
N GLY A 179 -18.44 -6.58 7.56
CA GLY A 179 -18.44 -6.78 9.01
C GLY A 179 -19.18 -5.68 9.75
N PRO A 180 -19.39 -5.82 11.06
CA PRO A 180 -20.10 -4.83 11.88
C PRO A 180 -19.53 -3.41 11.74
N PRO A 181 -20.33 -2.35 11.99
CA PRO A 181 -19.81 -0.98 12.04
C PRO A 181 -18.75 -0.85 13.15
N GLY A 182 -17.77 0.02 12.94
CA GLY A 182 -16.69 0.26 13.91
C GLY A 182 -15.53 -0.75 13.90
N THR A 183 -15.51 -1.76 13.02
CA THR A 183 -14.40 -2.73 12.91
C THR A 183 -13.18 -2.25 12.11
N GLY A 184 -13.13 -0.96 11.78
CA GLY A 184 -11.99 -0.35 11.07
C GLY A 184 -11.86 -0.70 9.59
N LYS A 185 -12.95 -1.13 8.91
CA LYS A 185 -12.91 -1.50 7.47
C LYS A 185 -12.36 -0.38 6.58
N THR A 186 -12.92 0.83 6.72
CA THR A 186 -12.49 2.02 5.97
C THR A 186 -11.03 2.37 6.28
N SER A 187 -10.64 2.31 7.56
CA SER A 187 -9.25 2.51 7.99
C SER A 187 -8.30 1.46 7.39
N LEU A 188 -8.72 0.19 7.31
CA LEU A 188 -7.94 -0.88 6.70
C LEU A 188 -7.75 -0.67 5.20
N CYS A 189 -8.77 -0.20 4.48
CA CYS A 189 -8.63 0.18 3.07
C CYS A 189 -7.61 1.32 2.89
N LYS A 190 -7.69 2.38 3.70
CA LYS A 190 -6.75 3.51 3.68
C LYS A 190 -5.32 3.07 4.01
N ALA A 191 -5.17 2.24 5.05
CA ALA A 191 -3.89 1.67 5.44
C ALA A 191 -3.28 0.76 4.37
N LEU A 192 -4.11 -0.08 3.73
CA LEU A 192 -3.68 -0.96 2.64
C LEU A 192 -3.21 -0.15 1.43
N ALA A 193 -3.94 0.89 1.03
CA ALA A 193 -3.55 1.78 -0.07
C ALA A 193 -2.19 2.45 0.20
N GLN A 194 -2.00 2.95 1.43
CA GLN A 194 -0.71 3.49 1.89
C GLN A 194 0.42 2.44 1.79
N LYS A 195 0.20 1.25 2.35
CA LYS A 195 1.18 0.15 2.41
C LYS A 195 1.60 -0.30 1.01
N LEU A 196 0.63 -0.48 0.11
CA LEU A 196 0.87 -0.88 -1.28
C LEU A 196 1.61 0.20 -2.07
N THR A 197 1.28 1.48 -1.87
CA THR A 197 1.97 2.59 -2.53
C THR A 197 3.45 2.62 -2.14
N ILE A 198 3.76 2.43 -0.85
CA ILE A 198 5.14 2.34 -0.37
C ILE A 198 5.83 1.10 -0.97
N ARG A 199 5.18 -0.07 -0.90
CA ARG A 199 5.74 -1.36 -1.35
C ARG A 199 6.01 -1.41 -2.85
N LEU A 200 5.19 -0.73 -3.64
CA LEU A 200 5.28 -0.69 -5.11
C LEU A 200 5.95 0.59 -5.61
N SER A 201 6.66 1.33 -4.75
CA SER A 201 7.41 2.54 -5.11
C SER A 201 8.50 2.33 -6.18
N TYR A 202 8.86 1.08 -6.47
CA TYR A 202 9.74 0.72 -7.60
C TYR A 202 9.01 0.73 -8.95
N ARG A 203 7.68 0.57 -8.95
CA ARG A 203 6.81 0.46 -10.14
C ARG A 203 5.98 1.72 -10.36
N TYR A 204 5.53 2.35 -9.29
CA TYR A 204 4.72 3.57 -9.31
C TYR A 204 5.46 4.68 -8.57
N ARG A 205 5.37 5.91 -9.07
CA ARG A 205 6.02 7.07 -8.45
C ARG A 205 5.27 7.55 -7.22
N TYR A 206 3.94 7.44 -7.27
CA TYR A 206 3.01 7.86 -6.23
C TYR A 206 1.70 7.08 -6.36
N GLY A 207 0.77 7.27 -5.42
CA GLY A 207 -0.57 6.70 -5.50
C GLY A 207 -1.66 7.75 -5.39
N GLN A 208 -2.88 7.39 -5.75
CA GLN A 208 -4.07 8.22 -5.58
C GLN A 208 -5.14 7.41 -4.85
N LEU A 209 -5.76 7.97 -3.81
CA LEU A 209 -6.92 7.39 -3.15
C LEU A 209 -8.12 8.30 -3.37
N ILE A 210 -9.17 7.75 -3.98
CA ILE A 210 -10.47 8.41 -4.14
C ILE A 210 -11.45 7.70 -3.20
N GLU A 211 -11.89 8.38 -2.14
CA GLU A 211 -12.97 7.91 -1.26
C GLU A 211 -14.28 8.54 -1.72
N ILE A 212 -15.12 7.69 -2.31
CA ILE A 212 -16.42 8.06 -2.84
C ILE A 212 -17.41 8.14 -1.68
N ASN A 213 -18.07 9.31 -1.53
CA ASN A 213 -19.11 9.49 -0.54
C ASN A 213 -20.45 8.95 -1.07
N SER A 214 -20.75 7.69 -0.71
CA SER A 214 -21.96 6.98 -1.13
C SER A 214 -23.24 7.67 -0.67
N HIS A 215 -23.29 8.23 0.54
CA HIS A 215 -24.44 8.98 1.03
C HIS A 215 -24.79 10.14 0.11
N SER A 216 -23.81 10.96 -0.30
CA SER A 216 -24.05 12.10 -1.19
C SER A 216 -24.47 11.68 -2.59
N LEU A 217 -23.91 10.59 -3.12
CA LEU A 217 -24.16 10.12 -4.49
C LEU A 217 -25.50 9.38 -4.65
N PHE A 218 -25.94 8.64 -3.63
CA PHE A 218 -27.14 7.81 -3.73
C PHE A 218 -28.38 8.39 -3.04
N SER A 219 -28.25 9.29 -2.06
CA SER A 219 -29.40 9.74 -1.25
C SER A 219 -30.22 10.88 -1.84
N LYS A 220 -29.64 11.79 -2.65
CA LYS A 220 -30.34 13.02 -3.07
C LYS A 220 -30.99 12.96 -4.45
N TRP A 221 -30.61 12.03 -5.33
CA TRP A 221 -30.87 12.18 -6.77
C TRP A 221 -31.17 10.86 -7.50
N PHE A 222 -32.13 10.07 -7.02
CA PHE A 222 -32.41 8.73 -7.58
C PHE A 222 -32.72 8.71 -9.11
N SER A 223 -33.04 9.85 -9.73
CA SER A 223 -33.17 10.01 -11.20
C SER A 223 -31.97 10.65 -11.92
N GLU A 224 -31.07 11.36 -11.23
CA GLU A 224 -29.87 12.02 -11.81
C GLU A 224 -28.53 11.38 -11.39
N SER A 225 -28.57 10.45 -10.44
CA SER A 225 -27.44 9.71 -9.90
C SER A 225 -26.60 9.02 -10.98
N GLY A 226 -27.22 8.51 -12.04
CA GLY A 226 -26.50 7.86 -13.14
C GLY A 226 -25.54 8.81 -13.90
N LYS A 227 -25.93 10.07 -14.12
CA LYS A 227 -25.07 11.05 -14.79
C LYS A 227 -23.90 11.46 -13.90
N LEU A 228 -24.15 11.68 -12.62
CA LEU A 228 -23.12 12.00 -11.62
C LEU A 228 -22.12 10.86 -11.45
N VAL A 229 -22.59 9.62 -11.33
CA VAL A 229 -21.75 8.43 -11.30
C VAL A 229 -20.89 8.36 -12.57
N THR A 230 -21.47 8.59 -13.75
CA THR A 230 -20.71 8.58 -15.02
C THR A 230 -19.62 9.65 -15.04
N LYS A 231 -19.94 10.90 -14.66
CA LYS A 231 -18.95 12.00 -14.56
C LYS A 231 -17.83 11.69 -13.57
N MET A 232 -18.17 11.12 -12.41
CA MET A 232 -17.19 10.72 -11.40
C MET A 232 -16.24 9.64 -11.94
N PHE A 233 -16.76 8.59 -12.55
CA PHE A 233 -15.91 7.54 -13.14
C PHE A 233 -15.11 8.05 -14.34
N GLN A 234 -15.59 9.07 -15.06
CA GLN A 234 -14.81 9.76 -16.08
C GLN A 234 -13.59 10.49 -15.48
N LYS A 235 -13.77 11.22 -14.37
CA LYS A 235 -12.64 11.81 -13.64
C LYS A 235 -11.66 10.76 -13.12
N ILE A 236 -12.18 9.65 -12.57
CA ILE A 236 -11.33 8.53 -12.14
C ILE A 236 -10.54 7.95 -13.32
N GLN A 237 -11.14 7.85 -14.51
CA GLN A 237 -10.45 7.39 -15.71
C GLN A 237 -9.30 8.34 -16.10
N GLU A 238 -9.50 9.65 -16.00
CA GLU A 238 -8.44 10.65 -16.24
C GLU A 238 -7.26 10.48 -15.26
N LEU A 239 -7.54 10.13 -14.00
CA LEU A 239 -6.49 9.80 -13.02
C LEU A 239 -5.77 8.47 -13.34
N ILE A 240 -6.50 7.48 -13.88
CA ILE A 240 -5.95 6.17 -14.27
C ILE A 240 -5.02 6.27 -15.50
N ASP A 241 -5.21 7.28 -16.35
CA ASP A 241 -4.39 7.46 -17.54
C ASP A 241 -2.92 7.77 -17.22
N ASP A 242 -2.62 8.27 -16.00
CA ASP A 242 -1.26 8.34 -15.48
C ASP A 242 -0.74 6.96 -15.04
N LYS A 243 0.06 6.34 -15.91
CA LYS A 243 0.66 5.01 -15.69
C LYS A 243 1.76 4.98 -14.61
N ASP A 244 2.24 6.14 -14.17
CA ASP A 244 3.18 6.26 -13.05
C ASP A 244 2.43 6.28 -11.70
N ALA A 245 1.10 6.43 -11.69
CA ALA A 245 0.28 6.45 -10.50
C ALA A 245 -0.42 5.11 -10.24
N LEU A 246 -0.50 4.71 -8.96
CA LEU A 246 -1.36 3.62 -8.52
C LEU A 246 -2.67 4.18 -7.96
N VAL A 247 -3.80 3.90 -8.63
CA VAL A 247 -5.11 4.45 -8.26
C VAL A 247 -5.92 3.46 -7.42
N PHE A 248 -6.40 3.92 -6.27
CA PHE A 248 -7.31 3.22 -5.37
C PHE A 248 -8.65 3.94 -5.35
N VAL A 249 -9.73 3.20 -5.61
CA VAL A 249 -11.10 3.69 -5.49
C VAL A 249 -11.73 2.99 -4.28
N LEU A 250 -12.04 3.76 -3.25
CA LEU A 250 -12.71 3.31 -2.04
C LEU A 250 -14.17 3.76 -2.09
N ILE A 251 -15.09 2.80 -2.01
CA ILE A 251 -16.51 3.07 -1.85
C ILE A 251 -16.90 2.55 -0.48
N ASP A 252 -17.22 3.45 0.43
CA ASP A 252 -17.70 3.08 1.77
C ASP A 252 -19.22 2.93 1.76
N GLU A 253 -19.75 2.10 2.66
CA GLU A 253 -21.19 1.83 2.81
C GLU A 253 -21.90 1.36 1.53
N VAL A 254 -21.35 0.32 0.89
CA VAL A 254 -21.97 -0.41 -0.24
C VAL A 254 -23.03 -1.40 0.23
#